data_AF-A0A1V8XE68-F1
#
_entry.id   AF-A0A1V8XE68-F1
#
_cell.length_a   1.000
_cell.length_b   1.000
_cell.length_c   1.000
_cell.angle_alpha   90.00
_cell.angle_beta   90.00
_cell.angle_gamma   90.00
#
_symmetry.space_group_name_H-M   'P 1'
#
loop_
_entity.id
_entity.type
_entity.pdbx_description
1 polymer ?
#
loop_
_entity_poly.entity_id
_entity_poly.type
_entity_poly.pdbx_seq_one_letter_code
_entity_poly.pdbx_strand_id
1 'polypeptide(L)' 'MYYVEVQTRGVKNKQYVKSVINNYPLLGSWKEAEPFSKECALQIKSVLEQELICGKAIVNIVEK' A
#
# COMPACT_ATOMS: atom_id res chain seq x y z
N MET A 1 0.06 -4.48 -14.21
CA MET A 1 -0.56 -4.89 -12.93
C MET A 1 -0.21 -3.84 -11.87
N TYR A 2 -1.06 -3.57 -10.87
CA TYR A 2 -0.83 -2.48 -9.92
C TYR A 2 -0.45 -3.00 -8.53
N TYR A 3 0.61 -2.43 -7.96
CA TYR A 3 1.07 -2.71 -6.60
C TYR A 3 0.98 -1.45 -5.77
N VAL A 4 0.61 -1.57 -4.50
CA VAL A 4 0.60 -0.44 -3.57
C VAL A 4 1.79 -0.55 -2.64
N GLU A 5 2.69 0.42 -2.70
CA GLU A 5 3.87 0.55 -1.86
C GLU A 5 3.66 1.65 -0.82
N VAL A 6 3.98 1.35 0.43
CA VAL A 6 3.97 2.29 1.55
C VAL A 6 5.39 2.53 2.01
N GLN A 7 5.81 3.80 2.03
CA GLN A 7 7.12 4.24 2.50
C GLN A 7 6.98 5.12 3.74
N THR A 8 7.49 4.69 4.89
CA THR A 8 7.47 5.50 6.12
C THR A 8 8.75 6.32 6.27
N ARG A 9 8.66 7.65 6.39
CA ARG A 9 9.79 8.54 6.70
C ARG A 9 10.25 8.32 8.15
N GLY A 10 11.27 7.48 8.34
CA GLY A 10 11.92 7.27 9.64
C GLY A 10 12.51 5.88 9.81
N VAL A 11 12.01 4.91 9.06
CA VAL A 11 12.52 3.53 9.03
C VAL A 11 12.56 3.13 7.55
N LYS A 12 13.63 2.49 7.09
CA LYS A 12 13.78 1.98 5.70
C LYS A 12 12.75 0.87 5.35
N ASN A 13 11.59 0.85 5.97
CA ASN A 13 10.54 -0.12 5.76
C ASN A 13 9.69 0.33 4.57
N LYS A 14 10.06 -0.18 3.40
CA LYS A 14 9.13 -0.28 2.27
C LYS A 14 8.25 -1.47 2.52
N GLN A 15 6.94 -1.25 2.62
CA GLN A 15 5.97 -2.32 2.73
C GLN A 15 5.06 -2.31 1.51
N TYR A 16 4.65 -3.49 1.06
CA TYR A 16 3.71 -3.64 -0.03
C TYR A 16 2.41 -4.22 0.49
N VAL A 17 1.30 -3.82 -0.13
CA VAL A 17 0.01 -4.40 0.20
C VAL A 17 -0.04 -5.83 -0.35
N LYS A 18 -0.26 -6.81 0.52
CA LYS A 18 -0.36 -8.23 0.15
C LYS A 18 -1.78 -8.70 -0.13
N SER A 19 -2.74 -8.18 0.63
CA SER A 19 -4.15 -8.55 0.50
C SER A 19 -5.02 -7.48 1.16
N VAL A 20 -6.33 -7.58 0.98
CA VAL A 20 -7.32 -6.68 1.60
C VAL A 20 -8.30 -7.53 2.40
N ILE A 21 -8.35 -7.33 3.72
CA ILE A 21 -9.32 -8.00 4.60
C ILE A 21 -10.22 -6.94 5.20
N ASN A 22 -11.55 -7.10 5.03
CA ASN A 22 -12.55 -6.16 5.55
C ASN A 22 -12.28 -4.70 5.13
N ASN A 23 -11.86 -4.47 3.88
CA ASN A 23 -11.45 -3.18 3.32
C ASN A 23 -10.15 -2.59 3.88
N TYR A 24 -9.40 -3.34 4.69
CA TYR A 24 -8.11 -2.91 5.22
C TYR A 24 -6.95 -3.61 4.51
N PRO A 25 -5.98 -2.85 3.98
CA PRO A 25 -4.82 -3.41 3.33
C PRO A 25 -3.87 -4.03 4.35
N LEU A 26 -3.49 -5.28 4.11
CA LEU A 26 -2.44 -5.95 4.84
C LEU A 26 -1.09 -5.60 4.24
N LEU A 27 -0.15 -5.17 5.07
CA LEU A 27 1.21 -4.85 4.67
C LEU A 27 2.12 -6.09 4.76
N GLY A 28 3.07 -6.21 3.84
CA GLY A 28 4.01 -7.32 3.74
C GLY A 28 5.18 -7.02 2.80
N SER A 29 5.90 -8.07 2.41
CA SER A 29 7.03 -7.96 1.47
C SER A 29 6.53 -7.86 0.03
N TRP A 30 7.33 -7.27 -0.86
CA TRP A 30 7.02 -7.21 -2.29
C TRP A 30 6.84 -8.60 -2.94
N LYS A 31 7.48 -9.63 -2.40
CA LYS A 31 7.38 -11.02 -2.88
C LYS A 31 6.04 -11.68 -2.54
N GLU A 32 5.37 -11.18 -1.51
CA GLU A 32 4.07 -11.66 -1.03
C GLU A 32 2.92 -10.79 -1.56
N ALA A 33 3.26 -9.68 -2.24
CA ALA A 33 2.29 -8.73 -2.74
C ALA A 33 1.58 -9.29 -3.97
N GLU A 34 0.28 -9.49 -3.87
CA GLU A 34 -0.53 -9.83 -5.04
C GLU A 34 -0.81 -8.58 -5.89
N PRO A 35 -0.83 -8.70 -7.22
CA PRO A 35 -1.20 -7.60 -8.10
C PRO A 35 -2.68 -7.25 -7.95
N PHE A 36 -2.97 -5.95 -7.86
CA PHE A 36 -4.32 -5.41 -7.82
C PHE A 36 -4.74 -4.82 -9.17
N SER A 37 -6.07 -4.72 -9.36
CA SER A 37 -6.68 -3.87 -10.38
C SER A 37 -6.43 -2.39 -10.07
N LYS A 38 -6.45 -1.53 -11.09
CA LYS A 38 -6.20 -0.08 -10.96
C LYS A 38 -7.14 0.58 -9.93
N GLU A 39 -8.42 0.25 -10.02
CA GLU A 39 -9.46 0.79 -9.14
C GLU A 39 -9.24 0.37 -7.69
N CYS A 40 -8.91 -0.90 -7.47
CA CYS A 40 -8.61 -1.43 -6.15
C CYS A 40 -7.35 -0.79 -5.54
N ALA A 41 -6.27 -0.63 -6.33
CA ALA A 41 -5.06 0.05 -5.89
C ALA A 41 -5.31 1.52 -5.49
N LEU A 42 -6.19 2.23 -6.20
CA LEU A 42 -6.59 3.60 -5.87
C LEU A 42 -7.40 3.67 -4.58
N GLN A 43 -8.35 2.76 -4.38
CA GLN A 43 -9.12 2.67 -3.13
C GLN A 43 -8.20 2.40 -1.93
N ILE A 44 -7.31 1.42 -2.06
CA ILE A 44 -6.32 1.07 -1.03
C ILE A 44 -5.41 2.27 -0.72
N LYS A 45 -4.95 2.99 -1.74
CA LYS A 45 -4.16 4.21 -1.56
C LYS A 45 -4.92 5.24 -0.72
N SER A 46 -6.19 5.50 -1.04
CA SER A 46 -7.00 6.47 -0.31
C SER A 46 -7.17 6.10 1.17
N VAL A 47 -7.40 4.82 1.47
CA VAL A 47 -7.51 4.31 2.85
C VAL A 47 -6.18 4.47 3.59
N LEU A 48 -5.07 4.08 2.96
CA LEU A 48 -3.73 4.19 3.57
C LEU A 48 -3.30 5.63 3.78
N GLU A 49 -3.61 6.52 2.84
CA GLU A 49 -3.36 7.95 3.03
C GLU A 49 -4.16 8.44 4.24
N GLN A 50 -5.46 8.13 4.35
CA GLN A 50 -6.27 8.51 5.51
C GLN A 50 -5.73 8.02 6.86
N GLU A 51 -5.40 6.74 6.95
CA GLU A 51 -4.91 6.12 8.19
C GLU A 51 -3.49 6.57 8.56
N LEU A 52 -2.62 6.78 7.56
CA LEU A 52 -1.20 7.11 7.76
C LEU A 52 -0.92 8.62 7.71
N ILE A 53 -1.95 9.47 7.56
CA ILE A 53 -1.88 10.94 7.65
C ILE A 53 -1.25 11.42 8.96
N CYS A 54 -1.25 10.61 10.02
CA CYS A 54 -0.61 10.94 11.30
C CYS A 54 0.94 11.05 11.24
N GLY A 55 1.53 10.94 10.04
CA GLY A 55 2.47 11.99 9.67
C GLY A 55 3.87 11.56 9.28
N LYS A 56 4.03 10.53 8.44
CA LYS A 56 5.30 10.26 7.71
C LYS A 56 5.21 9.22 6.59
N ALA A 57 4.06 8.61 6.31
CA ALA A 57 3.99 7.60 5.25
C ALA A 57 3.63 8.20 3.89
N ILE A 58 4.31 7.74 2.84
CA ILE A 58 4.03 8.04 1.43
C ILE A 58 3.49 6.76 0.81
N VAL A 59 2.32 6.82 0.19
CA VAL A 59 1.70 5.68 -0.48
C VAL A 59 1.79 5.87 -1.99
N ASN A 60 2.49 4.96 -2.67
CA ASN A 60 2.68 4.96 -4.10
C ASN A 60 1.98 3.76 -4.75
N ILE A 61 1.44 3.98 -5.93
CA ILE A 61 0.98 2.90 -6.80
C ILE A 61 2.05 2.67 -7.85
N VAL A 62 2.53 1.45 -7.99
CA VAL A 62 3.56 1.05 -8.93
C VAL A 62 2.94 0.13 -9.98
N GLU A 63 3.09 0.48 -11.26
CA GLU A 63 2.73 -0.40 -12.36
C GLU A 63 3.95 -1.28 -12.70
N LYS A 64 3.74 -2.60 -12.75
CA LYS A 64 4.71 -3.60 -13.22
C LYS A 64 4.06 -4.62 -14.15
#